data_AF-A0A8T7F4E0-F1
#
_entry.id   AF-A0A8T7F4E0-F1
#
_cell.length_a   1.000
_cell.length_b   1.000
_cell.length_c   1.000
_cell.angle_alpha   90.00
_cell.angle_beta   90.00
_cell.angle_gamma   90.00
#
_symmetry.space_group_name_H-M   'P 1'
#
loop_
_entity.id
_entity.type
_entity.pdbx_description
1 polymer ?
#
loop_
_entity_poly.entity_id
_entity_poly.type
_entity_poly.pdbx_seq_one_letter_code
_entity_poly.pdbx_strand_id
1 'polypeptide(L)'
;MAHKSSFQKLLDFLDRLEDEGLWYRLTHSRPETICVFVGVPGERWEVEFFADGHIEFERFKSSGDIEDESVLEQVMKWYIEAK
;
A
#
# COMPACT_ATOMS: atom_id res chain seq x y z
N MET A 1 9.07 -13.82 24.93
CA MET A 1 7.87 -13.50 24.12
C MET A 1 7.98 -14.28 22.83
N ALA A 2 6.94 -15.02 22.42
CA ALA A 2 6.98 -15.78 21.18
C ALA A 2 7.03 -14.82 19.97
N HIS A 3 7.89 -15.09 19.00
CA HIS A 3 7.91 -14.33 17.75
C HIS A 3 6.65 -14.67 16.95
N LYS A 4 5.80 -13.66 16.67
CA LYS A 4 4.62 -13.86 15.82
C LYS A 4 5.05 -14.14 14.38
N SER A 5 4.44 -15.14 13.74
CA SER A 5 4.66 -15.42 12.33
C SER A 5 4.18 -14.27 11.45
N SER A 6 4.68 -14.18 10.22
CA SER A 6 4.21 -13.18 9.24
C SER A 6 2.69 -13.24 9.06
N PHE A 7 2.14 -14.45 8.95
CA PHE A 7 0.70 -14.65 8.82
C PHE A 7 -0.08 -14.10 10.01
N GLN A 8 0.37 -14.32 11.26
CA GLN A 8 -0.32 -13.75 12.42
C GLN A 8 -0.22 -12.22 12.45
N LYS A 9 0.94 -11.64 12.08
CA LYS A 9 1.09 -10.18 11.99
C LYS A 9 0.14 -9.57 10.95
N LEU A 10 -0.05 -10.25 9.82
CA LEU A 10 -1.02 -9.84 8.80
C LEU A 10 -2.43 -9.88 9.35
N LEU A 11 -2.87 -10.99 9.96
CA LEU A 11 -4.22 -11.09 10.54
C LEU A 11 -4.46 -9.99 11.59
N ASP A 12 -3.53 -9.81 12.53
CA ASP A 12 -3.64 -8.76 13.55
C ASP A 12 -3.74 -7.35 12.95
N PHE A 13 -3.09 -7.12 11.80
CA PHE A 13 -3.15 -5.86 11.09
C PHE A 13 -4.51 -5.66 10.42
N LEU A 14 -5.05 -6.69 9.76
CA LEU A 14 -6.36 -6.63 9.12
C LEU A 14 -7.49 -6.44 10.14
N ASP A 15 -7.47 -7.17 11.25
CA ASP A 15 -8.43 -7.02 12.35
C ASP A 15 -8.47 -5.55 12.82
N ARG A 16 -7.30 -4.93 12.97
CA ARG A 16 -7.20 -3.53 13.39
C ARG A 16 -7.71 -2.54 12.33
N LEU A 17 -7.57 -2.84 11.04
CA LEU A 17 -8.17 -2.01 9.99
C LEU A 17 -9.69 -2.10 10.01
N GLU A 18 -10.23 -3.30 10.25
CA GLU A 18 -11.67 -3.56 10.35
C GLU A 18 -12.29 -2.88 11.57
N ASP A 19 -11.63 -2.96 12.73
CA ASP A 19 -12.05 -2.30 13.96
C ASP A 19 -12.17 -0.77 13.80
N GLU A 20 -11.29 -0.18 12.98
CA GLU A 20 -11.28 1.26 12.68
C GLU A 20 -12.14 1.63 11.45
N GLY A 21 -12.73 0.64 10.77
CA GLY A 21 -13.53 0.85 9.56
C GLY A 21 -12.75 1.36 8.34
N LEU A 22 -11.44 1.13 8.30
CA LEU A 22 -10.58 1.55 7.20
C LEU A 22 -10.74 0.60 6.00
N TRP A 23 -10.93 1.19 4.82
CA TRP A 23 -10.94 0.41 3.58
C TRP A 23 -9.53 -0.13 3.29
N TYR A 24 -9.47 -1.40 2.91
CA TYR A 24 -8.23 -2.03 2.48
C TYR A 24 -8.46 -3.05 1.35
N ARG A 25 -7.37 -3.43 0.68
CA ARG A 25 -7.33 -4.52 -0.31
C ARG A 25 -6.01 -5.27 -0.24
N LEU A 26 -6.07 -6.60 -0.20
CA LEU A 26 -4.89 -7.45 -0.32
C LEU A 26 -4.51 -7.67 -1.79
N THR A 27 -3.22 -7.75 -2.06
CA THR A 27 -2.68 -8.18 -3.34
C THR A 27 -1.46 -9.07 -3.15
N HIS A 28 -1.20 -9.92 -4.15
CA HIS A 28 0.03 -10.68 -4.30
C HIS A 28 0.60 -10.35 -5.67
N SER A 29 1.51 -9.38 -5.72
CA SER A 29 2.08 -8.83 -6.96
C SER A 29 3.54 -9.24 -7.19
N ARG A 30 4.24 -9.70 -6.14
CA ARG A 30 5.64 -10.13 -6.15
C ARG A 30 5.80 -11.41 -5.32
N PRO A 31 6.82 -12.23 -5.60
CA PRO A 31 7.12 -13.39 -4.76
C PRO A 31 7.29 -13.00 -3.29
N GLU A 32 6.95 -13.94 -2.40
CA GLU A 32 7.26 -13.90 -0.96
C GLU A 32 6.62 -12.76 -0.15
N THR A 33 5.65 -12.04 -0.72
CA THR A 33 5.00 -10.89 -0.07
C THR A 33 3.48 -10.90 -0.24
N ILE A 34 2.76 -10.36 0.74
CA ILE A 34 1.38 -9.91 0.58
C ILE A 34 1.36 -8.41 0.86
N CYS A 35 0.91 -7.62 -0.10
CA CYS A 35 0.74 -6.18 0.07
C CYS A 35 -0.71 -5.88 0.47
N VAL A 36 -0.87 -5.07 1.53
CA VAL A 36 -2.15 -4.50 1.94
C VAL A 36 -2.17 -3.04 1.52
N PHE A 37 -3.02 -2.72 0.55
CA PHE A 37 -3.33 -1.33 0.23
C PHE A 37 -4.33 -0.79 1.25
N VAL A 38 -4.02 0.33 1.89
CA VAL A 38 -4.92 0.99 2.84
C VAL A 38 -5.28 2.37 2.32
N GLY A 39 -6.59 2.65 2.28
CA GLY A 39 -7.12 3.96 1.90
C GLY A 39 -7.26 4.86 3.13
N VAL A 40 -6.49 5.94 3.18
CA VAL A 40 -6.58 6.97 4.22
C VAL A 40 -6.95 8.30 3.54
N PRO A 41 -7.80 9.17 4.10
CA PRO A 41 -8.11 10.44 3.46
C PRO A 41 -6.83 11.25 3.12
N GLY A 42 -6.62 11.55 1.83
CA GLY A 42 -5.44 12.24 1.34
C GLY A 42 -4.16 11.39 1.25
N GLU A 43 -4.20 10.11 1.60
CA GLU A 43 -3.06 9.22 1.56
C GLU A 43 -3.43 7.82 1.03
N ARG A 44 -2.46 7.17 0.39
CA ARG A 44 -2.55 5.75 0.04
C ARG A 44 -1.34 5.06 0.64
N TRP A 45 -1.58 4.01 1.40
CA TRP A 45 -0.52 3.24 2.02
C TRP A 45 -0.38 1.90 1.33
N GLU A 46 0.86 1.46 1.17
CA GLU A 46 1.23 0.11 0.77
C GLU A 46 1.97 -0.51 1.96
N VAL A 47 1.43 -1.62 2.49
CA VAL A 47 2.03 -2.34 3.61
C VAL A 47 2.39 -3.75 3.16
N GLU A 48 3.67 -4.00 2.97
CA GLU A 48 4.20 -5.27 2.46
C GLU A 48 4.55 -6.20 3.62
N PHE A 49 3.92 -7.38 3.66
CA PHE A 49 4.21 -8.44 4.64
C PHE A 49 5.04 -9.54 3.97
N PHE A 50 6.29 -9.68 4.37
CA PHE A 50 7.22 -10.67 3.83
C PHE A 50 7.06 -12.01 4.53
N ALA A 51 7.32 -13.11 3.82
CA ALA A 51 7.20 -14.46 4.36
C ALA A 51 8.06 -14.71 5.61
N ASP A 52 9.21 -14.03 5.72
CA ASP A 52 10.13 -14.10 6.86
C ASP A 52 9.67 -13.27 8.08
N GLY A 53 8.60 -12.49 7.93
CA GLY A 53 8.01 -11.65 8.98
C GLY A 53 8.54 -10.22 9.04
N HIS A 54 9.37 -9.79 8.10
CA HIS A 54 9.65 -8.38 7.83
C HIS A 54 8.39 -7.67 7.31
N ILE A 55 8.25 -6.37 7.61
CA ILE A 55 7.13 -5.55 7.16
C ILE A 55 7.68 -4.21 6.67
N GLU A 56 7.26 -3.79 5.48
CA GLU A 56 7.57 -2.47 4.93
C GLU A 56 6.31 -1.63 4.81
N PHE A 57 6.46 -0.33 5.06
CA PHE A 57 5.40 0.65 4.93
C PHE A 57 5.85 1.72 3.94
N GLU A 58 5.09 1.88 2.87
CA GLU A 58 5.23 3.00 1.96
C GLU A 58 3.97 3.87 2.00
N ARG A 59 4.17 5.19 2.02
CA ARG A 59 3.09 6.16 2.08
C ARG A 59 3.15 7.11 0.89
N PHE A 60 2.07 7.14 0.14
CA PHE A 60 1.82 8.08 -0.93
C PHE A 60 0.87 9.17 -0.42
N LYS A 61 1.26 10.44 -0.52
CA LYS A 61 0.43 11.57 -0.14
C LYS A 61 -0.12 12.26 -1.37
N SER A 62 -1.40 12.57 -1.36
CA SER A 62 -1.99 13.47 -2.33
C SER A 62 -1.42 14.88 -2.13
N SER A 63 -1.17 15.61 -3.23
CA SER A 63 -0.88 17.05 -3.15
C SER A 63 -2.14 17.87 -2.80
N GLY A 64 -3.33 17.26 -2.93
CA GLY A 64 -4.62 17.94 -2.81
C GLY A 64 -5.08 18.60 -4.11
N ASP A 65 -4.23 18.66 -5.12
CA ASP A 65 -4.55 19.25 -6.43
C ASP A 65 -5.31 18.25 -7.31
N ILE A 66 -6.28 18.77 -8.05
CA ILE A 66 -7.05 18.00 -9.04
C ILE A 66 -6.74 18.59 -10.41
N GLU A 67 -6.00 17.84 -11.20
CA GLU A 67 -5.66 18.18 -12.59
C GLU A 67 -6.76 17.74 -13.55
N ASP A 68 -6.84 18.39 -14.71
CA ASP A 68 -7.73 17.99 -15.81
C ASP A 68 -7.05 16.98 -16.76
N GLU A 69 -7.76 16.58 -17.82
CA GLU A 69 -7.30 15.57 -18.77
C GLU A 69 -5.99 15.93 -19.51
N SER A 70 -5.60 17.21 -19.53
CA SER A 70 -4.38 17.67 -20.20
C SER A 70 -3.10 17.08 -19.58
N VAL A 71 -3.16 16.65 -18.31
CA VAL A 71 -2.01 16.05 -17.62
C VAL A 71 -1.60 14.69 -18.21
N LEU A 72 -2.48 14.04 -18.97
CA LEU A 72 -2.22 12.70 -19.52
C LEU A 72 -0.96 12.66 -20.39
N GLU A 73 -0.80 13.63 -21.28
CA GLU A 73 0.39 13.71 -22.14
C GLU A 73 1.67 13.88 -21.31
N GLN A 74 1.58 14.65 -20.24
CA GLN A 74 2.70 14.90 -19.34
C GLN A 74 3.08 13.64 -18.54
N VAL A 75 2.10 12.88 -18.03
CA VAL A 75 2.33 11.60 -17.36
C VAL A 75 3.03 10.60 -18.28
N MET A 76 2.59 10.51 -19.54
CA MET A 76 3.21 9.60 -20.52
C MET A 76 4.66 10.01 -20.82
N LYS A 77 4.93 11.32 -20.91
CA LYS A 77 6.28 11.85 -21.10
C LYS A 77 7.19 11.48 -19.90
N TRP A 78 6.74 11.73 -18.67
CA TRP A 78 7.50 11.39 -17.47
C TRP A 78 7.84 9.90 -17.39
N TYR A 79 6.88 9.03 -17.74
CA TYR A 79 7.10 7.60 -17.75
C TYR A 79 8.19 7.15 -18.74
N ILE A 80 8.24 7.77 -19.93
CA ILE A 80 9.25 7.46 -20.94
C ILE A 80 10.63 7.96 -20.50
N GLU A 81 10.71 9.15 -19.92
CA GLU A 81 11.98 9.76 -19.47
C GLU A 81 12.58 9.09 -18.23
N ALA A 82 11.75 8.47 -17.39
CA ALA A 82 12.18 7.76 -16.18
C ALA A 82 12.66 6.32 -16.44
N LYS A 83 12.54 5.81 -17.67
CA LYS A 83 13.07 4.51 -18.10
C LYS A 83 14.50 4.61 -18.62
#